data_AF-A0A8C8ZGL7-F1
#
_entry.id   AF-A0A8C8ZGL7-F1
#
_cell.length_a   1.000
_cell.length_b   1.000
_cell.length_c   1.000
_cell.angle_alpha   90.00
_cell.angle_beta   90.00
_cell.angle_gamma   90.00
#
_symmetry.space_group_name_H-M   'P 1'
#
loop_
_entity.id
_entity.type
_entity.pdbx_description
1 polymer ?
#
loop_
_entity_poly.entity_id
_entity_poly.type
_entity_poly.pdbx_seq_one_letter_code
_entity_poly.pdbx_strand_id
1 'polypeptide(L)'
;FRNMSNSVQLRRMEYAMKSLSLLYPKSLSRHVAVSTAVVPQQLLSEPSREAPRARPYRVSTADRSVRKGVIAHSLEDLLHKVRDTLMLADKPFILVLEEDGTTVETEDYFQALAKNTVFMVLQKGQKWQPASEQGSRYQPSLSHKPAKKIDVARITFDLYKLNPQDFIGCLNVKATLYDTYSLSYDLHCCGAKRIVKGALRWALFSMQATGHMLLGTSCYMQQLLDATEGELPPKGRVSSLIPTCLKILQ
;
A
#
# COMPACT_ATOMS: atom_id res chain seq x y z
N PHE A 1 41.39 47.02 15.26
CA PHE A 1 40.49 46.58 14.16
C PHE A 1 40.17 45.08 14.12
N ARG A 2 41.01 44.16 14.63
CA ARG A 2 40.77 42.70 14.56
C ARG A 2 39.78 42.16 15.62
N ASN A 3 39.62 42.85 16.76
CA ASN A 3 38.72 42.41 17.85
C ASN A 3 37.23 42.75 17.63
N MET A 4 36.91 43.69 16.75
CA MET A 4 35.54 44.16 16.53
C MET A 4 34.78 43.33 15.46
N SER A 5 35.51 42.59 14.62
CA SER A 5 34.93 41.68 13.62
C SER A 5 34.46 40.37 14.24
N ASN A 6 35.20 39.86 15.23
CA ASN A 6 34.86 38.62 15.93
C ASN A 6 33.60 38.76 16.79
N SER A 7 33.38 39.91 17.42
CA SER A 7 32.17 40.17 18.22
C SER A 7 30.90 40.33 17.38
N VAL A 8 31.02 40.83 16.14
CA VAL A 8 29.91 40.94 15.19
C VAL A 8 29.57 39.58 14.56
N GLN A 9 30.59 38.75 14.28
CA GLN A 9 30.41 37.37 13.82
C GLN A 9 29.72 36.50 14.89
N LEU A 10 30.15 36.62 16.15
CA LEU A 10 29.52 35.91 17.27
C LEU A 10 28.05 36.30 17.45
N ARG A 11 27.73 37.61 17.41
CA ARG A 11 26.33 38.06 17.53
C ARG A 11 25.44 37.60 16.37
N ARG A 12 25.97 37.51 15.14
CA ARG A 12 25.21 36.97 13.99
C ARG A 12 24.96 35.48 14.13
N MET A 13 25.93 34.72 14.64
CA MET A 13 25.81 33.28 14.89
C MET A 13 24.81 32.99 16.00
N GLU A 14 24.82 33.77 17.09
CA GLU A 14 23.85 33.65 18.18
C GLU A 14 22.42 33.99 17.74
N TYR A 15 22.24 35.02 16.92
CA TYR A 15 20.91 35.36 16.38
C TYR A 15 20.38 34.22 15.49
N ALA A 16 21.20 33.68 14.59
CA ALA A 16 20.81 32.54 13.74
C ALA A 16 20.51 31.28 14.55
N MET A 17 21.25 31.01 15.64
CA MET A 17 21.00 29.89 16.54
C MET A 17 19.67 30.08 17.31
N LYS A 18 19.33 31.32 17.68
CA LYS A 18 18.05 31.67 18.31
C LYS A 18 16.88 31.53 17.33
N SER A 19 17.05 31.91 16.07
CA SER A 19 16.04 31.73 15.02
C SER A 19 15.79 30.24 14.69
N LEU A 20 16.85 29.42 14.70
CA LEU A 20 16.75 27.96 14.51
C LEU A 20 16.11 27.25 15.71
N SER A 21 16.27 27.80 16.92
CA SER A 21 15.64 27.25 18.12
C SER A 21 14.11 27.41 18.14
N LEU A 22 13.54 28.34 17.36
CA LEU A 22 12.09 28.44 17.13
C LEU A 22 11.55 27.36 16.18
N LEU A 23 12.42 26.74 15.38
CA LEU A 23 12.09 25.67 14.43
C LEU A 23 12.42 24.27 14.98
N TYR A 24 13.00 24.18 16.18
CA TYR A 24 13.41 22.93 16.81
C TYR A 24 12.51 22.62 18.01
N PRO A 25 11.42 21.85 17.84
CA PRO A 25 10.55 21.51 18.95
C PRO A 25 11.22 20.43 19.82
N LYS A 26 11.99 20.84 20.85
CA LYS A 26 12.30 19.96 21.98
C LYS A 26 11.05 19.88 22.85
N SER A 27 10.35 18.75 22.75
CA SER A 27 9.16 18.39 23.52
C SER A 27 7.83 18.94 22.98
N LEU A 28 7.43 18.50 21.77
CA LEU A 28 6.01 18.37 21.47
C LEU A 28 5.51 17.07 22.08
N SER A 29 4.87 17.19 23.23
CA SER A 29 3.93 16.20 23.76
C SER A 29 3.02 15.72 22.62
N ARG A 30 2.87 14.39 22.48
CA ARG A 30 1.96 13.74 21.53
C ARG A 30 0.52 14.19 21.79
N HIS A 31 0.10 15.25 21.10
CA HIS A 31 -1.31 15.55 20.93
C HIS A 31 -1.73 15.00 19.56
N VAL A 32 -2.42 13.88 19.59
CA VAL A 32 -3.12 13.35 18.42
C VAL A 32 -4.42 14.13 18.31
N ALA A 33 -4.46 15.14 17.44
CA ALA A 33 -5.72 15.70 16.98
C ALA A 33 -6.25 14.77 15.87
N VAL A 34 -7.11 13.83 16.25
CA VAL A 34 -7.94 13.11 15.28
C VAL A 34 -9.03 14.09 14.83
N SER A 35 -8.78 14.83 13.75
CA SER A 35 -9.86 15.50 13.02
C SER A 35 -10.54 14.47 12.14
N THR A 36 -11.41 13.65 12.71
CA THR A 36 -12.45 12.97 11.94
C THR A 36 -13.51 14.00 11.58
N ALA A 37 -13.23 14.80 10.56
CA ALA A 37 -14.26 15.52 9.82
C ALA A 37 -15.01 14.50 8.97
N VAL A 38 -15.73 13.59 9.62
CA VAL A 38 -16.90 12.98 9.00
C VAL A 38 -17.94 14.07 9.10
N VAL A 39 -18.22 14.76 7.99
CA VAL A 39 -19.51 15.43 7.87
C VAL A 39 -20.52 14.31 7.95
N PRO A 40 -21.29 14.14 9.05
CA PRO A 40 -22.49 13.37 8.90
C PRO A 40 -23.33 14.25 7.98
N GLN A 41 -23.54 13.81 6.75
CA GLN A 41 -24.76 14.22 6.07
C GLN A 41 -25.87 13.64 6.95
N GLN A 42 -26.27 14.38 7.99
CA GLN A 42 -27.57 14.28 8.60
C GLN A 42 -28.54 14.77 7.52
N LEU A 43 -28.72 13.93 6.49
CA LEU A 43 -30.00 13.84 5.85
C LEU A 43 -30.90 13.31 6.94
N LEU A 44 -31.55 14.24 7.64
CA LEU A 44 -32.74 14.00 8.43
C LEU A 44 -33.70 13.28 7.48
N SER A 45 -33.61 11.95 7.48
CA SER A 45 -34.54 11.12 6.74
C SER A 45 -35.79 11.20 7.60
N GLU A 46 -36.70 12.08 7.20
CA GLU A 46 -38.08 12.03 7.65
C GLU A 46 -38.57 10.57 7.61
N PRO A 47 -39.54 10.17 8.45
CA PRO A 47 -40.16 8.86 8.36
C PRO A 47 -41.07 8.80 7.13
N SER A 48 -40.51 9.02 5.95
CA SER A 48 -41.12 8.71 4.68
C SER A 48 -41.03 7.21 4.53
N ARG A 49 -42.14 6.61 4.11
CA ARG A 49 -42.30 5.21 3.75
C ARG A 49 -41.35 4.87 2.58
N GLU A 50 -40.06 4.80 2.85
CA GLU A 50 -39.04 4.37 1.89
C GLU A 50 -39.19 2.86 1.69
N ALA A 51 -39.34 2.46 0.42
CA ALA A 51 -39.27 1.06 0.04
C ALA A 51 -37.97 0.43 0.62
N PRO A 52 -38.03 -0.77 1.21
CA PRO A 52 -36.87 -1.40 1.83
C PRO A 52 -35.71 -1.51 0.83
N ARG A 53 -34.65 -0.72 1.05
CA ARG A 53 -33.41 -0.85 0.27
C ARG A 53 -32.80 -2.22 0.55
N ALA A 54 -32.25 -2.87 -0.47
CA ALA A 54 -31.64 -4.19 -0.32
C ALA A 54 -30.52 -4.13 0.73
N ARG A 55 -30.64 -4.94 1.79
CA ARG A 55 -29.66 -5.02 2.87
C ARG A 55 -28.92 -6.36 2.80
N PRO A 56 -27.61 -6.39 3.05
CA PRO A 56 -26.86 -7.63 3.16
C PRO A 56 -27.13 -8.28 4.52
N TYR A 57 -27.49 -9.56 4.51
CA TYR A 57 -27.74 -10.39 5.68
C TYR A 57 -26.79 -11.58 5.69
N ARG A 58 -26.48 -12.10 6.88
CA ARG A 58 -25.67 -13.32 7.04
C ARG A 58 -26.59 -14.46 7.43
N VAL A 59 -26.47 -15.58 6.72
CA VAL A 59 -27.29 -16.78 6.94
C VAL A 59 -26.36 -17.98 7.13
N SER A 60 -26.59 -18.74 8.20
CA SER A 60 -25.84 -19.96 8.57
C SER A 60 -26.72 -21.20 8.43
N THR A 61 -26.10 -22.34 8.14
CA THR A 61 -26.75 -23.65 8.26
C THR A 61 -26.91 -24.08 9.72
N ALA A 62 -27.82 -25.03 9.99
CA ALA A 62 -28.13 -25.54 11.33
C ALA A 62 -26.95 -26.21 12.05
N ASP A 63 -26.07 -26.86 11.29
CA ASP A 63 -24.83 -27.44 11.78
C ASP A 63 -23.75 -26.38 12.00
N ARG A 64 -24.06 -25.11 11.67
CA ARG A 64 -23.13 -24.00 11.52
C ARG A 64 -21.91 -24.55 10.80
N SER A 65 -21.96 -24.86 9.52
CA SER A 65 -20.75 -25.26 8.78
C SER A 65 -20.50 -24.32 7.62
N VAL A 66 -21.59 -23.79 7.08
CA VAL A 66 -21.61 -22.88 5.96
C VAL A 66 -22.31 -21.60 6.38
N ARG A 67 -21.61 -20.46 6.21
CA ARG A 67 -22.18 -19.12 6.36
C ARG A 67 -22.13 -18.39 5.03
N LYS A 68 -23.28 -17.89 4.58
CA LYS A 68 -23.46 -17.19 3.30
C LYS A 68 -23.98 -15.78 3.54
N GLY A 69 -23.54 -14.84 2.72
CA GLY A 69 -24.11 -13.49 2.66
C GLY A 69 -25.22 -13.46 1.62
N VAL A 70 -26.41 -13.02 2.00
CA VAL A 70 -27.57 -12.91 1.11
C VAL A 70 -28.07 -11.46 1.16
N ILE A 71 -28.19 -10.83 0.00
CA ILE A 71 -28.76 -9.48 -0.09
C ILE A 71 -30.26 -9.61 -0.30
N ALA A 72 -31.07 -9.04 0.60
CA ALA A 72 -32.52 -9.14 0.53
C ALA A 72 -33.21 -7.80 0.84
N HIS A 73 -34.43 -7.62 0.34
CA HIS A 73 -35.28 -6.46 0.61
C HIS A 73 -36.26 -6.73 1.75
N SER A 74 -36.79 -7.94 1.82
CA SER A 74 -37.76 -8.40 2.81
C SER A 74 -37.40 -9.77 3.34
N LEU A 75 -38.08 -10.20 4.40
CA LEU A 75 -37.98 -11.55 4.94
C LEU A 75 -38.38 -12.59 3.87
N GLU A 76 -39.44 -12.34 3.11
CA GLU A 76 -39.88 -13.25 2.04
C GLU A 76 -38.82 -13.38 0.93
N ASP A 77 -38.20 -12.27 0.51
CA ASP A 77 -37.10 -12.28 -0.47
C ASP A 77 -35.87 -13.00 0.07
N LEU A 78 -35.56 -12.83 1.36
CA LEU A 78 -34.49 -13.56 2.04
C LEU A 78 -34.78 -15.07 2.01
N LEU A 79 -35.99 -15.51 2.34
CA LEU A 79 -36.37 -16.91 2.34
C LEU A 79 -36.24 -17.56 0.95
N HIS A 80 -36.66 -16.85 -0.10
CA HIS A 80 -36.48 -17.33 -1.48
C HIS A 80 -35.00 -17.47 -1.85
N LYS A 81 -34.20 -16.42 -1.64
CA LYS A 81 -32.76 -16.45 -1.96
C LYS A 81 -31.99 -17.47 -1.15
N VAL A 82 -32.39 -17.71 0.10
CA VAL A 82 -31.79 -18.71 0.98
C VAL A 82 -32.03 -20.13 0.47
N ARG A 83 -33.21 -20.43 -0.09
CA ARG A 83 -33.49 -21.72 -0.76
C ARG A 83 -32.47 -21.99 -1.86
N ASP A 84 -32.27 -21.01 -2.73
CA ASP A 84 -31.35 -21.11 -3.86
C ASP A 84 -29.89 -21.18 -3.39
N THR A 85 -29.51 -20.33 -2.43
CA THR A 85 -28.12 -20.19 -1.97
C THR A 85 -27.63 -21.40 -1.18
N LEU A 86 -28.51 -22.00 -0.38
CA LEU A 86 -28.20 -23.19 0.43
C LEU A 86 -28.61 -24.50 -0.25
N MET A 87 -29.13 -24.45 -1.48
CA MET A 87 -29.64 -25.60 -2.25
C MET A 87 -30.54 -26.51 -1.40
N LEU A 88 -31.45 -25.89 -0.63
CA LEU A 88 -32.37 -26.61 0.23
C LEU A 88 -33.39 -27.33 -0.65
N ALA A 89 -33.31 -28.66 -0.74
CA ALA A 89 -34.22 -29.49 -1.53
C ALA A 89 -35.66 -29.35 -1.01
N ASP A 90 -36.48 -28.43 -1.57
CA ASP A 90 -37.92 -28.15 -1.40
C ASP A 90 -38.56 -28.37 -0.01
N LYS A 91 -37.75 -28.46 1.04
CA LYS A 91 -38.19 -28.76 2.40
C LYS A 91 -38.56 -27.46 3.10
N PRO A 92 -39.66 -27.45 3.87
CA PRO A 92 -39.97 -26.32 4.72
C PRO A 92 -38.84 -26.16 5.76
N PHE A 93 -38.41 -24.92 5.94
CA PHE A 93 -37.40 -24.53 6.92
C PHE A 93 -37.88 -23.31 7.69
N ILE A 94 -37.33 -23.14 8.89
CA ILE A 94 -37.61 -22.05 9.80
C ILE A 94 -36.37 -21.18 9.89
N LEU A 95 -36.56 -19.86 9.81
CA LEU A 95 -35.49 -18.89 10.03
C LEU A 95 -35.46 -18.51 11.51
N VAL A 96 -34.31 -18.72 12.14
CA VAL A 96 -34.08 -18.33 13.53
C VAL A 96 -32.86 -17.43 13.64
N LEU A 97 -32.73 -16.72 14.74
CA LEU A 97 -31.50 -16.01 15.08
C LEU A 97 -30.42 -16.99 15.55
N GLU A 98 -29.18 -16.78 15.11
CA GLU A 98 -28.07 -17.65 15.51
C GLU A 98 -27.71 -17.49 17.00
N GLU A 99 -27.92 -16.29 17.57
CA GLU A 99 -27.51 -15.89 18.92
C GLU A 99 -28.37 -16.50 20.03
N ASP A 100 -29.69 -16.42 19.89
CA ASP A 100 -30.68 -16.76 20.92
C ASP A 100 -31.73 -17.79 20.45
N GLY A 101 -31.77 -18.09 19.15
CA GLY A 101 -32.70 -19.07 18.59
C GLY A 101 -34.13 -18.55 18.41
N THR A 102 -34.34 -17.24 18.55
CA THR A 102 -35.65 -16.62 18.34
C THR A 102 -36.10 -16.80 16.89
N THR A 103 -37.34 -17.25 16.68
CA THR A 103 -37.92 -17.43 15.35
C THR A 103 -38.27 -16.08 14.73
N VAL A 104 -37.86 -15.90 13.48
CA VAL A 104 -38.09 -14.65 12.73
C VAL A 104 -39.23 -14.92 11.75
N GLU A 105 -40.44 -14.58 12.14
CA GLU A 105 -41.66 -14.79 11.33
C GLU A 105 -42.29 -13.49 10.85
N THR A 106 -42.03 -12.37 11.53
CA THR A 106 -42.59 -11.06 11.21
C THR A 106 -41.58 -10.15 10.50
N GLU A 107 -42.05 -9.47 9.45
CA GLU A 107 -41.26 -8.51 8.69
C GLU A 107 -40.79 -7.34 9.57
N ASP A 108 -41.64 -6.84 10.46
CA ASP A 108 -41.29 -5.74 11.37
C ASP A 108 -40.12 -6.10 12.28
N TYR A 109 -40.09 -7.34 12.79
CA TYR A 109 -38.98 -7.84 13.58
C TYR A 109 -37.72 -7.93 12.72
N PHE A 110 -37.83 -8.49 11.51
CA PHE A 110 -36.72 -8.59 10.56
C PHE A 110 -36.07 -7.22 10.24
N GLN A 111 -36.87 -6.17 10.05
CA GLN A 111 -36.38 -4.82 9.74
C GLN A 111 -35.79 -4.09 10.95
N ALA A 112 -36.28 -4.40 12.16
CA ALA A 112 -35.78 -3.84 13.42
C ALA A 112 -34.41 -4.41 13.84
N LEU A 113 -34.05 -5.59 13.32
CA LEU A 113 -32.77 -6.23 13.62
C LEU A 113 -31.58 -5.42 13.08
N ALA A 114 -30.46 -5.51 13.81
CA ALA A 114 -29.23 -4.83 13.45
C ALA A 114 -28.63 -5.40 12.14
N LYS A 115 -27.87 -4.56 11.42
CA LYS A 115 -27.25 -4.94 10.13
C LYS A 115 -26.26 -6.12 10.24
N ASN A 116 -25.73 -6.38 11.42
CA ASN A 116 -24.76 -7.46 11.69
C ASN A 116 -25.42 -8.74 12.25
N THR A 117 -26.75 -8.80 12.33
CA THR A 117 -27.48 -9.97 12.80
C THR A 117 -27.23 -11.17 11.87
N VAL A 118 -27.00 -12.33 12.48
CA VAL A 118 -26.81 -13.59 11.75
C VAL A 118 -28.03 -14.47 11.97
N PHE A 119 -28.63 -14.87 10.85
CA PHE A 119 -29.73 -15.81 10.83
C PHE A 119 -29.20 -17.23 10.66
N MET A 120 -29.96 -18.20 11.14
CA MET A 120 -29.71 -19.62 10.98
C MET A 120 -30.95 -20.29 10.41
N VAL A 121 -30.74 -21.21 9.48
CA VAL A 121 -31.80 -21.95 8.80
C VAL A 121 -31.93 -23.34 9.41
N LEU A 122 -33.12 -23.67 9.91
CA LEU A 122 -33.45 -24.97 10.49
C LEU A 122 -34.42 -25.74 9.60
N GLN A 123 -34.06 -26.95 9.18
CA GLN A 123 -34.98 -27.84 8.46
C GLN A 123 -35.91 -28.60 9.42
N LYS A 124 -36.98 -29.21 8.89
CA LYS A 124 -37.90 -30.06 9.65
C LYS A 124 -37.14 -31.11 10.48
N GLY A 125 -37.28 -31.04 11.81
CA GLY A 125 -36.65 -31.95 12.77
C GLY A 125 -35.34 -31.46 13.38
N GLN A 126 -34.78 -30.35 12.88
CA GLN A 126 -33.61 -29.70 13.49
C GLN A 126 -34.08 -28.68 14.54
N LYS A 127 -33.39 -28.64 15.67
CA LYS A 127 -33.60 -27.65 16.73
C LYS A 127 -32.42 -26.71 16.78
N TRP A 128 -32.67 -25.45 17.12
CA TRP A 128 -31.60 -24.53 17.48
C TRP A 128 -30.84 -25.10 18.69
N GLN A 129 -29.52 -25.05 18.64
CA GLN A 129 -28.65 -25.42 19.76
C GLN A 129 -27.67 -24.28 20.01
N PRO A 130 -27.42 -23.90 21.28
CA PRO A 130 -26.44 -22.88 21.59
C PRO A 130 -25.03 -23.32 21.18
N ALA A 131 -24.19 -22.36 20.80
CA ALA A 131 -22.83 -22.65 20.30
C ALA A 131 -21.95 -23.38 21.34
N SER A 132 -22.29 -23.31 22.63
CA SER A 132 -21.58 -24.00 23.71
C SER A 132 -21.83 -25.51 23.77
N GLU A 133 -22.97 -26.01 23.28
CA GLU A 133 -23.35 -27.43 23.39
C GLU A 133 -22.93 -28.25 22.16
N GLN A 134 -22.73 -27.62 21.01
CA GLN A 134 -22.18 -28.24 19.80
C GLN A 134 -20.65 -28.35 19.89
N GLY A 135 -20.20 -29.36 20.64
CA GLY A 135 -18.80 -29.63 20.91
C GLY A 135 -17.86 -29.44 19.72
N SER A 136 -16.82 -28.61 19.96
CA SER A 136 -15.50 -28.62 19.30
C SER A 136 -15.42 -28.43 17.77
N ARG A 137 -16.50 -28.41 17.00
CA ARG A 137 -16.42 -28.20 15.54
C ARG A 137 -16.59 -26.76 15.10
N TYR A 138 -17.12 -25.91 15.99
CA TYR A 138 -17.17 -24.47 15.81
C TYR A 138 -16.39 -23.80 16.93
N GLN A 139 -15.27 -23.17 16.59
CA GLN A 139 -14.81 -22.02 17.35
C GLN A 139 -15.56 -20.81 16.80
N PRO A 140 -16.52 -20.22 17.53
CA PRO A 140 -16.82 -18.83 17.31
C PRO A 140 -15.55 -18.10 17.73
N SER A 141 -14.74 -17.68 16.76
CA SER A 141 -13.66 -16.72 17.00
C SER A 141 -14.29 -15.35 17.33
N LEU A 142 -15.03 -15.29 18.44
CA LEU A 142 -15.31 -14.08 19.21
C LEU A 142 -14.17 -13.78 20.18
N SER A 143 -13.00 -14.40 19.98
CA SER A 143 -11.78 -13.98 20.66
C SER A 143 -11.21 -12.79 19.91
N HIS A 144 -11.42 -11.61 20.48
CA HIS A 144 -10.65 -10.39 20.23
C HIS A 144 -9.19 -10.59 20.72
N LYS A 145 -8.53 -11.62 20.20
CA LYS A 145 -7.10 -11.86 20.29
C LYS A 145 -6.63 -12.05 18.86
N PRO A 146 -5.86 -11.12 18.28
CA PRO A 146 -5.22 -11.38 17.00
C PRO A 146 -4.27 -12.55 17.24
N ALA A 147 -4.67 -13.73 16.76
CA ALA A 147 -3.76 -14.85 16.62
C ALA A 147 -2.57 -14.32 15.82
N LYS A 148 -1.34 -14.53 16.34
CA LYS A 148 -0.07 -14.23 15.66
C LYS A 148 -0.01 -15.02 14.34
N LYS A 149 -0.71 -14.54 13.32
CA LYS A 149 -0.47 -14.82 11.92
C LYS A 149 0.39 -13.67 11.44
N ILE A 150 1.48 -14.03 10.79
CA ILE A 150 2.46 -13.11 10.21
C ILE A 150 1.71 -11.99 9.52
N ASP A 151 1.82 -10.82 10.10
CA ASP A 151 1.06 -9.68 9.71
C ASP A 151 1.77 -8.97 8.56
N VAL A 152 1.05 -8.82 7.45
CA VAL A 152 1.60 -8.36 6.19
C VAL A 152 1.80 -6.86 6.31
N ALA A 153 3.04 -6.45 6.57
CA ALA A 153 3.45 -5.06 6.43
C ALA A 153 3.21 -4.64 4.98
N ARG A 154 2.14 -3.89 4.72
CA ARG A 154 1.81 -3.40 3.39
C ARG A 154 2.48 -2.05 3.21
N ILE A 155 3.39 -1.98 2.25
CA ILE A 155 4.11 -0.76 1.89
C ILE A 155 3.58 -0.32 0.51
N THR A 156 3.02 0.87 0.44
CA THR A 156 2.53 1.47 -0.81
C THR A 156 3.40 2.67 -1.20
N PHE A 157 3.58 2.84 -2.50
CA PHE A 157 4.37 3.89 -3.12
C PHE A 157 3.51 4.59 -4.16
N ASP A 158 2.97 5.74 -3.81
CA ASP A 158 2.04 6.48 -4.68
C ASP A 158 2.76 7.70 -5.25
N LEU A 159 3.08 7.67 -6.55
CA LEU A 159 3.67 8.79 -7.25
C LEU A 159 2.57 9.65 -7.87
N TYR A 160 2.45 10.90 -7.42
CA TYR A 160 1.44 11.84 -7.89
C TYR A 160 2.09 13.16 -8.32
N LYS A 161 1.40 13.91 -9.19
CA LYS A 161 1.95 15.12 -9.80
C LYS A 161 1.14 16.33 -9.36
N LEU A 162 1.73 17.22 -8.57
CA LEU A 162 1.07 18.45 -8.07
C LEU A 162 0.88 19.50 -9.17
N ASN A 163 1.86 19.65 -10.07
CA ASN A 163 1.77 20.54 -11.23
C ASN A 163 2.17 19.82 -12.52
N PRO A 164 1.46 20.02 -13.64
CA PRO A 164 1.76 19.37 -14.92
C PRO A 164 3.15 19.74 -15.49
N GLN A 165 3.71 20.89 -15.09
CA GLN A 165 5.04 21.39 -15.51
C GLN A 165 6.23 20.76 -14.75
N ASP A 166 5.99 20.05 -13.64
CA ASP A 166 7.07 19.40 -12.88
C ASP A 166 7.58 18.14 -13.59
N PHE A 167 8.90 17.89 -13.60
CA PHE A 167 9.46 16.71 -14.29
C PHE A 167 9.35 15.44 -13.47
N ILE A 168 9.31 15.57 -12.14
CA ILE A 168 9.20 14.48 -11.17
C ILE A 168 8.16 14.92 -10.12
N GLY A 169 7.13 14.10 -9.92
CA GLY A 169 6.04 14.35 -8.97
C GLY A 169 6.47 14.18 -7.51
N CYS A 170 5.51 14.21 -6.59
CA CYS A 170 5.70 13.86 -5.19
C CYS A 170 5.46 12.36 -5.00
N LEU A 171 6.30 11.71 -4.21
CA LEU A 171 6.17 10.28 -3.90
C LEU A 171 5.67 10.13 -2.47
N ASN A 172 4.45 9.62 -2.30
CA ASN A 172 3.97 9.18 -1.00
C ASN A 172 4.47 7.76 -0.74
N VAL A 173 5.08 7.55 0.42
CA VAL A 173 5.43 6.21 0.92
C VAL A 173 4.58 5.96 2.16
N LYS A 174 3.70 4.96 2.10
CA LYS A 174 2.84 4.60 3.21
C LYS A 174 3.09 3.15 3.63
N ALA A 175 3.55 2.97 4.86
CA ALA A 175 3.75 1.68 5.47
C ALA A 175 2.63 1.42 6.48
N THR A 176 1.88 0.34 6.29
CA THR A 176 0.82 -0.10 7.21
C THR A 176 1.23 -1.40 7.88
N LEU A 177 1.34 -1.38 9.20
CA LEU A 177 1.61 -2.51 10.07
C LEU A 177 0.31 -2.85 10.82
N TYR A 178 -0.08 -4.12 10.81
CA TYR A 178 -1.24 -4.70 11.49
C TYR A 178 -2.57 -4.08 11.10
N ASP A 179 -2.64 -3.43 9.92
CA ASP A 179 -3.73 -2.57 9.45
C ASP A 179 -4.24 -1.54 10.51
N THR A 180 -3.47 -1.34 11.57
CA THR A 180 -3.82 -0.53 12.77
C THR A 180 -2.85 0.62 12.94
N TYR A 181 -1.61 0.46 12.49
CA TYR A 181 -0.60 1.50 12.52
C TYR A 181 -0.16 1.80 11.10
N SER A 182 -0.57 2.97 10.59
CA SER A 182 -0.14 3.45 9.28
C SER A 182 0.77 4.66 9.44
N LEU A 183 1.92 4.62 8.77
CA LEU A 183 2.88 5.70 8.68
C LEU A 183 3.00 6.11 7.21
N SER A 184 2.58 7.33 6.88
CA SER A 184 2.70 7.90 5.54
C SER A 184 3.69 9.07 5.52
N TYR A 185 4.57 9.10 4.53
CA TYR A 185 5.57 10.15 4.35
C TYR A 185 5.60 10.62 2.89
N ASP A 186 5.47 11.93 2.68
CA ASP A 186 5.53 12.55 1.36
C ASP A 186 6.94 13.06 1.04
N LEU A 187 7.58 12.43 0.07
CA LEU A 187 8.84 12.87 -0.50
C LEU A 187 8.57 13.87 -1.62
N HIS A 188 8.77 15.15 -1.33
CA HIS A 188 8.73 16.21 -2.34
C HIS A 188 10.02 16.20 -3.17
N CYS A 189 9.94 15.73 -4.42
CA CYS A 189 11.08 15.61 -5.32
C CYS A 189 11.44 16.92 -6.06
N CYS A 190 11.34 18.07 -5.40
CA CYS A 190 11.65 19.40 -5.98
C CYS A 190 13.08 19.52 -6.52
N GLY A 191 14.01 18.63 -6.12
CA GLY A 191 15.40 18.58 -6.58
C GLY A 191 15.73 17.48 -7.58
N ALA A 192 14.82 16.54 -7.87
CA ALA A 192 15.18 15.30 -8.56
C ALA A 192 15.63 15.54 -10.02
N LYS A 193 15.12 16.57 -10.70
CA LYS A 193 15.59 16.99 -12.03
C LYS A 193 17.08 17.36 -12.05
N ARG A 194 17.58 17.99 -10.97
CA ARG A 194 18.99 18.37 -10.84
C ARG A 194 19.86 17.15 -10.60
N ILE A 195 19.38 16.22 -9.77
CA ILE A 195 20.08 14.96 -9.45
C ILE A 195 20.16 14.07 -10.69
N VAL A 196 19.06 13.87 -11.41
CA VAL A 196 19.03 13.06 -12.64
C VAL A 196 19.96 13.63 -13.71
N LYS A 197 19.96 14.96 -13.92
CA LYS A 197 20.91 15.61 -14.84
C LYS A 197 22.37 15.50 -14.39
N GLY A 198 22.62 15.45 -13.08
CA GLY A 198 23.94 15.23 -12.52
C GLY A 198 24.42 13.79 -12.76
N ALA A 199 23.59 12.82 -12.39
CA ALA A 199 23.87 11.40 -12.55
C ALA A 199 24.08 11.01 -14.02
N LEU A 200 23.25 11.53 -14.93
CA LEU A 200 23.40 11.29 -16.37
C LEU A 200 24.75 11.81 -16.90
N ARG A 201 25.18 12.99 -16.44
CA ARG A 201 26.50 13.53 -16.79
C ARG A 201 27.62 12.66 -16.26
N TRP A 202 27.54 12.24 -15.00
CA TRP A 202 28.53 11.33 -14.42
C TRP A 202 28.58 9.98 -15.13
N ALA A 203 27.43 9.40 -15.51
CA ALA A 203 27.39 8.16 -16.27
C ALA A 203 28.07 8.29 -17.65
N LEU A 204 27.80 9.40 -18.35
CA LEU A 204 28.45 9.70 -19.63
C LEU A 204 29.97 9.87 -19.48
N PHE A 205 30.42 10.59 -18.45
CA PHE A 205 31.85 10.73 -18.16
C PHE A 205 32.51 9.39 -17.82
N SER A 206 31.87 8.55 -17.00
CA SER A 206 32.39 7.22 -16.67
C SER A 206 32.48 6.33 -17.92
N MET A 207 31.45 6.32 -18.77
CA MET A 207 31.46 5.56 -20.01
C MET A 207 32.59 6.02 -20.95
N GLN A 208 32.81 7.33 -21.07
CA GLN A 208 33.90 7.86 -21.87
C GLN A 208 35.28 7.51 -21.28
N ALA A 209 35.45 7.61 -19.96
CA ALA A 209 36.68 7.23 -19.28
C ALA A 209 36.99 5.74 -19.42
N THR A 210 35.99 4.88 -19.24
CA THR A 210 36.12 3.43 -19.46
C THR A 210 36.46 3.12 -20.91
N GLY A 211 35.85 3.81 -21.87
CA GLY A 211 36.19 3.66 -23.30
C GLY A 211 37.65 4.02 -23.59
N HIS A 212 38.14 5.14 -23.07
CA HIS A 212 39.55 5.51 -23.21
C HIS A 212 40.50 4.55 -22.49
N MET A 213 40.14 4.03 -21.32
CA MET A 213 40.94 3.01 -20.64
C MET A 213 41.02 1.72 -21.46
N LEU A 214 39.91 1.25 -22.01
CA LEU A 214 39.87 0.02 -22.82
C LEU A 214 40.65 0.17 -24.14
N LEU A 215 40.50 1.30 -24.83
CA LEU A 215 41.27 1.56 -26.05
C LEU A 215 42.76 1.74 -25.76
N GLY A 216 43.09 2.43 -24.65
CA GLY A 216 44.48 2.60 -24.21
C GLY A 216 45.13 1.28 -23.83
N THR A 217 44.43 0.41 -23.08
CA THR A 217 44.95 -0.91 -22.74
C THR A 217 45.04 -1.81 -23.97
N SER A 218 44.09 -1.75 -24.90
CA SER A 218 44.16 -2.51 -26.16
C SER A 218 45.38 -2.11 -27.00
N CYS A 219 45.66 -0.81 -27.14
CA CYS A 219 46.82 -0.31 -27.87
C CYS A 219 48.14 -0.71 -27.20
N TYR A 220 48.18 -0.66 -25.87
CA TYR A 220 49.34 -1.10 -25.09
C TYR A 220 49.62 -2.60 -25.27
N MET A 221 48.57 -3.43 -25.20
CA MET A 221 48.71 -4.88 -25.40
C MET A 221 49.15 -5.22 -26.84
N GLN A 222 48.68 -4.46 -27.83
CA GLN A 222 49.11 -4.62 -29.22
C GLN A 222 50.60 -4.30 -29.39
N GLN A 223 51.10 -3.21 -28.78
CA GLN A 223 52.52 -2.87 -28.78
C GLN A 223 53.37 -3.94 -28.09
N LEU A 224 52.87 -4.54 -27.00
CA LEU A 224 53.56 -5.60 -26.28
C LEU A 224 53.67 -6.89 -27.13
N LEU A 225 52.59 -7.25 -27.82
CA LEU A 225 52.55 -8.40 -28.73
C LEU A 225 53.47 -8.19 -29.94
N ASP A 226 53.41 -7.02 -30.58
CA ASP A 226 54.28 -6.67 -31.71
C ASP A 226 55.77 -6.66 -31.31
N ALA A 227 56.09 -6.23 -30.08
CA ALA A 227 57.47 -6.28 -29.55
C ALA A 227 57.95 -7.71 -29.26
N THR A 228 57.03 -8.63 -28.97
CA THR A 228 57.34 -10.05 -28.69
C THR A 228 57.49 -10.85 -30.01
N GLU A 229 56.80 -10.48 -31.08
CA GLU A 229 56.96 -11.09 -32.42
C GLU A 229 58.22 -10.62 -33.18
N GLY A 230 58.91 -9.58 -32.69
CA GLY A 230 60.17 -9.08 -33.25
C GLY A 230 61.38 -10.03 -33.15
N GLU A 231 61.20 -11.24 -32.58
CA GLU A 231 62.24 -12.26 -32.41
C GLU A 231 62.08 -13.51 -33.31
N LEU A 232 61.19 -13.50 -34.32
CA LEU A 232 61.14 -14.58 -35.34
C LEU A 232 61.48 -14.08 -36.76
N PRO A 233 62.18 -14.89 -37.59
CA PRO A 233 62.72 -14.44 -38.87
C PRO A 233 61.60 -14.21 -39.91
N PRO A 234 61.83 -13.33 -40.90
CA PRO A 234 60.76 -12.75 -41.70
C PRO A 234 60.24 -13.73 -42.76
N LYS A 235 58.92 -13.81 -42.92
CA LYS A 235 58.32 -14.31 -44.16
C LYS A 235 57.27 -13.33 -44.69
N GLY A 236 57.73 -12.49 -45.62
CA GLY A 236 56.93 -11.91 -46.70
C GLY A 236 56.09 -10.68 -46.37
N ARG A 237 56.65 -9.50 -46.62
CA ARG A 237 55.88 -8.24 -46.75
C ARG A 237 54.88 -8.31 -47.91
N VAL A 238 53.69 -7.74 -47.71
CA VAL A 238 53.11 -6.78 -48.67
C VAL A 238 52.48 -5.64 -47.88
N SER A 239 52.87 -4.40 -48.22
CA SER A 239 52.38 -3.14 -47.68
C SER A 239 50.98 -2.77 -48.19
N SER A 240 50.19 -2.11 -47.34
CA SER A 240 49.39 -0.93 -47.68
C SER A 240 48.99 -0.22 -46.38
N LEU A 241 49.73 0.80 -45.93
CA LEU A 241 49.43 2.24 -46.12
C LEU A 241 47.97 2.64 -45.79
N ILE A 242 47.82 3.28 -44.63
CA ILE A 242 47.03 4.51 -44.29
C ILE A 242 46.30 4.35 -42.94
N PRO A 243 46.50 5.29 -42.00
CA PRO A 243 45.34 6.00 -41.45
C PRO A 243 45.56 7.51 -41.44
N THR A 244 44.90 8.20 -42.38
CA THR A 244 44.70 9.64 -42.37
C THR A 244 43.68 9.97 -41.29
N CYS A 245 44.10 10.41 -40.09
CA CYS A 245 43.20 11.02 -39.11
C CYS A 245 44.00 11.91 -38.14
N LEU A 246 44.60 12.98 -38.68
CA LEU A 246 45.11 14.10 -37.88
C LEU A 246 44.76 15.40 -38.61
N LYS A 247 43.49 15.80 -38.49
CA LYS A 247 43.00 17.19 -38.60
C LYS A 247 41.49 17.17 -38.35
N ILE A 248 41.08 17.58 -37.15
CA ILE A 248 39.92 18.45 -36.86
C ILE A 248 40.11 18.87 -35.40
N LEU A 249 40.80 19.99 -35.22
CA LEU A 249 40.73 20.85 -34.03
C LEU A 249 41.35 22.20 -34.40
N GLN A 250 40.59 22.95 -35.20
CA GLN A 250 40.49 24.40 -35.20
C GLN A 250 39.02 24.74 -35.47
#